data_AF-A0AA39IUV0-F1
#
_entry.id   AF-A0AA39IUV0-F1
#
_cell.length_a   1.000
_cell.length_b   1.000
_cell.length_c   1.000
_cell.angle_alpha   90.00
_cell.angle_beta   90.00
_cell.angle_gamma   90.00
#
_symmetry.space_group_name_H-M   'P 1'
#
loop_
_entity.id
_entity.type
_entity.pdbx_description
1 polymer ?
#
loop_
_entity_poly.entity_id
_entity_poly.type
_entity_poly.pdbx_seq_one_letter_code
_entity_poly.pdbx_strand_id
1 'polypeptide(L)'
;MPGHVKSDSKKHQIARKCHDQLMEKAVITYKNELAKPSGAPWKGARKICKDFEALYQRETGKEISLSYSTLICLADSGKTKAQSNMMKSHLFPDEAGKIIDYILAVASEGFSFSHRCLKEHINEVLQA
;
A
#
# COMPACT_ATOMS: atom_id res chain seq x y z
N MET A 1 -6.52 -5.69 27.25
CA MET A 1 -7.86 -6.14 26.82
C MET A 1 -7.73 -6.83 25.47
N PRO A 2 -7.90 -8.16 25.36
CA PRO A 2 -7.92 -8.83 24.06
C PRO A 2 -9.24 -8.52 23.34
N GLY A 3 -9.17 -8.23 22.03
CA GLY A 3 -10.28 -8.54 21.11
C GLY A 3 -11.23 -7.43 20.66
N HIS A 4 -10.81 -6.16 20.52
CA HIS A 4 -11.66 -5.22 19.79
C HIS A 4 -11.61 -5.51 18.27
N VAL A 5 -12.78 -5.72 17.65
CA VAL A 5 -12.89 -5.88 16.20
C VAL A 5 -12.30 -4.62 15.53
N LYS A 6 -11.43 -4.83 14.55
CA LYS A 6 -10.79 -3.73 13.80
C LYS A 6 -11.86 -2.89 13.09
N SER A 7 -11.64 -1.58 13.00
CA SER A 7 -12.48 -0.71 12.18
C SER A 7 -12.45 -1.15 10.71
N ASP A 8 -13.52 -0.85 9.98
CA ASP A 8 -13.63 -1.28 8.58
C ASP A 8 -12.57 -0.64 7.69
N SER A 9 -12.19 0.61 7.98
CA SER A 9 -11.04 1.25 7.33
C SER A 9 -9.75 0.45 7.55
N LYS A 10 -9.51 -0.02 8.78
CA LYS A 10 -8.31 -0.82 9.08
C LYS A 10 -8.35 -2.19 8.39
N LYS A 11 -9.52 -2.83 8.30
CA LYS A 11 -9.69 -4.08 7.54
C LYS A 11 -9.37 -3.87 6.06
N HIS A 12 -9.87 -2.79 5.45
CA HIS A 12 -9.58 -2.44 4.06
C HIS A 12 -8.09 -2.16 3.84
N GLN A 13 -7.43 -1.42 4.73
CA GLN A 13 -5.99 -1.19 4.65
C GLN A 13 -5.19 -2.50 4.68
N ILE A 14 -5.56 -3.44 5.55
CA ILE A 14 -4.89 -4.75 5.63
C ILE A 14 -5.11 -5.55 4.35
N ALA A 15 -6.35 -5.62 3.85
CA ALA A 15 -6.67 -6.30 2.60
C ALA A 15 -5.89 -5.69 1.42
N ARG A 16 -5.80 -4.35 1.37
CA ARG A 16 -5.05 -3.65 0.34
C ARG A 16 -3.55 -3.91 0.40
N LYS A 17 -2.95 -3.86 1.60
CA LYS A 17 -1.53 -4.21 1.78
C LYS A 17 -1.25 -5.63 1.33
N CYS A 18 -2.13 -6.57 1.65
CA CYS A 18 -1.98 -7.96 1.24
C CYS A 18 -2.07 -8.11 -0.30
N HIS A 19 -3.02 -7.42 -0.93
CA HIS A 19 -3.13 -7.35 -2.39
C HIS A 19 -1.87 -6.79 -3.05
N ASP A 20 -1.37 -5.66 -2.55
CA ASP A 20 -0.20 -4.98 -3.11
C ASP A 20 1.07 -5.86 -2.97
N GLN A 21 1.23 -6.56 -1.84
CA GLN A 21 2.33 -7.52 -1.63
C GLN A 21 2.27 -8.72 -2.60
N LEU A 22 1.07 -9.25 -2.83
CA LEU A 22 0.87 -10.34 -3.79
C LEU A 22 1.20 -9.86 -5.22
N MET A 23 0.76 -8.66 -5.57
CA MET A 23 1.03 -8.04 -6.86
C MET A 23 2.53 -7.79 -7.07
N GLU A 24 3.25 -7.31 -6.07
CA GLU A 24 4.70 -7.09 -6.14
C GLU A 24 5.47 -8.39 -6.46
N LYS A 25 5.13 -9.49 -5.78
CA LYS A 25 5.71 -10.82 -6.06
C LYS A 25 5.40 -11.29 -7.49
N ALA A 26 4.17 -11.06 -7.96
CA ALA A 26 3.77 -11.41 -9.32
C ALA A 26 4.53 -10.58 -10.37
N VAL A 27 4.74 -9.29 -10.13
CA VAL A 27 5.53 -8.41 -11.01
C VAL A 27 6.98 -8.86 -11.09
N ILE A 28 7.62 -9.20 -9.96
CA ILE A 28 8.99 -9.73 -9.95
C ILE A 28 9.09 -11.00 -10.78
N THR A 29 8.13 -11.92 -10.60
CA THR A 29 8.09 -13.18 -11.35
C THR A 29 7.92 -12.94 -12.84
N TYR A 30 7.06 -11.99 -13.23
CA TYR A 30 6.88 -11.63 -14.63
C TYR A 30 8.11 -10.97 -15.26
N LYS A 31 8.81 -10.10 -14.53
CA LYS A 31 10.09 -9.53 -15.00
C LYS A 31 11.14 -10.62 -15.24
N ASN A 32 11.21 -11.61 -14.34
CA ASN A 32 12.10 -12.77 -14.51
C ASN A 32 11.70 -13.63 -15.72
N GLU A 33 10.40 -13.79 -15.99
CA GLU A 33 9.89 -14.47 -17.19
C GLU A 33 10.24 -13.71 -18.47
N LEU A 34 10.19 -12.37 -18.46
CA LEU A 34 10.59 -11.54 -19.60
C LEU A 34 12.10 -11.60 -19.90
N ALA A 35 12.92 -11.82 -18.87
CA ALA A 35 14.37 -11.95 -19.01
C ALA A 35 14.82 -13.31 -19.56
N LYS A 36 13.91 -14.27 -19.78
CA LYS A 36 14.27 -15.59 -20.30
C LYS A 36 14.74 -15.52 -21.77
N PRO A 37 15.72 -16.35 -22.16
CA PRO A 37 16.17 -16.43 -23.55
C PRO A 37 15.06 -16.94 -24.47
N SER A 38 15.06 -16.50 -25.73
CA SER A 38 14.10 -16.93 -26.75
C SER A 38 14.21 -18.44 -26.97
N GLY A 39 13.12 -19.17 -26.73
CA GLY A 39 13.05 -20.63 -26.84
C GLY A 39 12.67 -21.36 -25.56
N ALA A 40 12.73 -20.70 -24.40
CA ALA A 40 12.19 -21.24 -23.15
C ALA A 40 10.65 -21.10 -23.10
N PRO A 41 9.94 -22.04 -22.45
CA PRO A 41 8.50 -21.90 -22.25
C PRO A 41 8.20 -20.65 -21.42
N TRP A 42 7.47 -19.71 -22.03
CA TRP A 42 7.11 -18.43 -21.44
C TRP A 42 5.72 -18.49 -20.82
N LYS A 43 5.60 -17.93 -19.60
CA LYS A 43 4.29 -17.72 -18.97
C LYS A 43 3.82 -16.29 -19.20
N GLY A 44 2.72 -16.13 -19.91
CA GLY A 44 2.09 -14.82 -20.07
C GLY A 44 1.51 -14.27 -18.75
N ALA A 45 1.38 -12.94 -18.66
CA ALA A 45 0.91 -12.22 -17.48
C ALA A 45 -0.38 -12.79 -16.86
N ARG A 46 -1.37 -13.16 -17.68
CA ARG A 46 -2.63 -13.75 -17.21
C ARG A 46 -2.44 -15.08 -16.46
N LYS A 47 -1.50 -15.91 -16.92
CA LYS A 47 -1.20 -17.20 -16.29
C LYS A 47 -0.51 -16.99 -14.95
N ILE A 48 0.43 -16.04 -14.90
CA ILE A 48 1.10 -15.66 -13.65
C ILE A 48 0.08 -15.15 -12.63
N CYS A 49 -0.83 -14.25 -13.01
CA CYS A 49 -1.89 -13.79 -12.10
C CYS A 49 -2.68 -14.97 -11.54
N LYS A 50 -3.20 -15.86 -12.40
CA LYS A 50 -3.96 -17.04 -11.95
C LYS A 50 -3.17 -17.98 -11.05
N ASP A 51 -1.89 -18.21 -11.37
CA ASP A 51 -0.99 -19.05 -10.55
C ASP A 51 -0.88 -18.44 -9.13
N PHE A 52 -0.71 -17.11 -9.01
CA PHE A 52 -0.62 -16.42 -7.72
C PHE A 52 -1.96 -16.34 -6.97
N GLU A 53 -3.08 -16.14 -7.66
CA GLU A 53 -4.42 -16.18 -7.07
C GLU A 53 -4.69 -17.57 -6.46
N ALA A 54 -4.38 -18.64 -7.20
CA ALA A 54 -4.56 -20.02 -6.75
C ALA A 54 -3.63 -20.37 -5.57
N LEU A 55 -2.36 -19.92 -5.62
CA LEU A 55 -1.43 -20.11 -4.50
C LEU A 55 -1.94 -19.39 -3.25
N TYR A 56 -2.38 -18.14 -3.37
CA TYR A 56 -2.88 -17.37 -2.24
C TYR A 56 -4.15 -17.99 -1.64
N GLN A 57 -5.06 -18.45 -2.50
CA GLN A 57 -6.27 -19.16 -2.06
C GLN A 57 -5.91 -20.46 -1.32
N ARG A 58 -4.91 -21.21 -1.78
CA ARG A 58 -4.44 -22.42 -1.09
C ARG A 58 -3.83 -22.12 0.28
N GLU A 59 -3.07 -21.04 0.41
CA GLU A 59 -2.36 -20.68 1.65
C GLU A 59 -3.28 -20.05 2.70
N THR A 60 -4.20 -19.18 2.29
CA THR A 60 -5.02 -18.40 3.24
C THR A 60 -6.51 -18.77 3.22
N GLY A 61 -6.95 -19.57 2.26
CA GLY A 61 -8.37 -19.88 2.05
C GLY A 61 -9.20 -18.72 1.52
N LYS A 62 -8.56 -17.58 1.16
CA LYS A 62 -9.24 -16.37 0.72
C LYS A 62 -9.00 -16.14 -0.77
N GLU A 63 -10.04 -15.68 -1.44
CA GLU A 63 -9.96 -15.32 -2.84
C GLU A 63 -9.53 -13.85 -2.99
N ILE A 64 -8.55 -13.62 -3.85
CA ILE A 64 -8.09 -12.30 -4.26
C ILE A 64 -7.98 -12.31 -5.78
N SER A 65 -8.45 -11.25 -6.43
CA SER A 65 -8.26 -11.06 -7.87
C SER A 65 -7.11 -10.10 -8.17
N LEU A 66 -6.21 -10.54 -9.04
CA LEU A 66 -5.09 -9.79 -9.60
C LEU A 66 -5.40 -9.41 -11.04
N SER A 67 -5.33 -8.11 -11.33
CA SER A 67 -5.46 -7.61 -12.70
C SER A 67 -4.16 -7.77 -13.48
N TYR A 68 -4.21 -8.51 -14.59
CA TYR A 68 -3.06 -8.68 -15.49
C TYR A 68 -2.60 -7.36 -16.14
N SER A 69 -3.52 -6.42 -16.38
CA SER A 69 -3.17 -5.11 -16.97
C SER A 69 -2.35 -4.29 -15.99
N THR A 70 -2.72 -4.33 -14.71
CA THR A 70 -1.95 -3.69 -13.63
C THR A 70 -0.56 -4.32 -13.51
N LEU A 71 -0.46 -5.65 -13.62
CA LEU A 71 0.82 -6.33 -13.59
C LEU A 71 1.75 -5.87 -14.74
N ILE A 72 1.24 -5.78 -15.97
CA ILE A 72 2.01 -5.29 -17.13
C ILE A 72 2.43 -3.83 -16.90
N CYS A 73 1.49 -2.94 -16.55
CA CYS A 73 1.81 -1.54 -16.29
C CYS A 73 2.86 -1.36 -15.19
N LEU A 74 2.81 -2.18 -14.12
CA LEU A 74 3.81 -2.14 -13.05
C LEU A 74 5.15 -2.71 -13.50
N ALA A 75 5.16 -3.71 -14.38
CA ALA A 75 6.40 -4.24 -14.94
C ALA A 75 7.13 -3.17 -15.78
N ASP A 76 6.38 -2.43 -16.60
CA ASP A 76 6.92 -1.41 -17.50
C ASP A 76 7.27 -0.10 -16.77
N SER A 77 6.33 0.45 -16.01
CA SER A 77 6.47 1.79 -15.41
C SER A 77 7.03 1.77 -13.97
N GLY A 78 6.94 0.64 -13.27
CA GLY A 78 7.46 0.46 -11.91
C GLY A 78 6.76 1.27 -10.82
N LYS A 79 5.72 2.07 -11.13
CA LYS A 79 5.08 2.98 -10.16
C LYS A 79 3.69 2.49 -9.77
N THR A 80 3.50 2.20 -8.49
CA THR A 80 2.17 1.92 -7.94
C THR A 80 1.37 3.21 -7.76
N LYS A 81 0.03 3.09 -7.71
CA LYS A 81 -0.84 4.24 -7.37
C LYS A 81 -0.51 4.81 -5.99
N ALA A 82 -0.12 3.96 -5.04
CA ALA A 82 0.32 4.38 -3.71
C ALA A 82 1.60 5.24 -3.78
N GLN A 83 2.61 4.82 -4.56
CA GLN A 83 3.82 5.61 -4.79
C GLN A 83 3.52 6.93 -5.51
N SER A 84 2.67 6.90 -6.55
CA SER A 84 2.26 8.13 -7.24
C SER A 84 1.53 9.10 -6.32
N ASN A 85 0.67 8.59 -5.43
CA ASN A 85 -0.01 9.41 -4.43
C ASN A 85 0.97 9.94 -3.37
N MET A 86 1.97 9.15 -2.96
CA MET A 86 3.01 9.60 -2.05
C MET A 86 3.82 10.75 -2.66
N MET A 87 4.17 10.67 -3.94
CA MET A 87 4.83 11.77 -4.66
C MET A 87 3.98 13.04 -4.76
N LYS A 88 2.65 12.91 -4.69
CA LYS A 88 1.70 14.04 -4.73
C LYS A 88 1.24 14.45 -3.34
N SER A 89 1.74 13.81 -2.29
CA SER A 89 1.34 14.12 -0.92
C SER A 89 1.82 15.52 -0.54
N HIS A 90 0.95 16.29 0.10
CA HIS A 90 1.32 17.59 0.67
C HIS A 90 2.21 17.48 1.91
N LEU A 91 2.29 16.28 2.51
CA LEU A 91 3.08 15.98 3.70
C LEU A 91 4.01 14.81 3.41
N PHE A 92 5.28 14.95 3.78
CA PHE A 92 6.20 13.82 3.83
C PHE A 92 5.84 12.87 4.99
N PRO A 93 6.20 11.58 4.90
CA PRO A 93 5.92 10.61 5.96
C PRO A 93 6.46 11.05 7.32
N ASP A 94 7.64 11.68 7.34
CA ASP A 94 8.31 12.15 8.55
C ASP A 94 7.57 13.35 9.16
N GLU A 95 7.12 14.30 8.33
CA GLU A 95 6.33 15.44 8.77
C GLU A 95 4.97 15.00 9.34
N ALA A 96 4.31 14.07 8.64
CA ALA A 96 3.05 13.49 9.10
C ALA A 96 3.23 12.77 10.45
N GLY A 97 4.35 12.07 10.64
CA GLY A 97 4.71 11.44 11.91
C GLY A 97 4.82 12.45 13.06
N LYS A 98 5.62 13.51 12.85
CA LYS A 98 5.79 14.59 13.85
C LYS A 98 4.45 15.24 14.23
N ILE A 99 3.60 15.50 13.24
CA ILE A 99 2.26 16.08 13.47
C ILE A 99 1.38 15.12 14.29
N ILE A 100 1.37 13.82 13.96
CA ILE A 100 0.58 12.83 14.69
C ILE A 100 1.06 12.70 16.14
N ASP A 101 2.37 12.61 16.36
CA ASP A 101 2.94 12.49 17.71
C ASP A 101 2.62 13.71 18.56
N TYR A 102 2.72 14.90 17.98
CA TYR A 102 2.31 16.15 18.64
C TYR A 102 0.82 16.16 19.00
N ILE A 103 -0.07 15.79 18.06
CA ILE A 103 -1.52 15.73 18.32
C ILE A 103 -1.82 14.74 19.43
N LEU A 104 -1.17 13.56 19.44
CA LEU A 104 -1.35 12.55 20.48
C LEU A 104 -0.88 13.03 21.85
N ALA A 105 0.27 13.71 21.91
CA ALA A 105 0.80 14.29 23.14
C ALA A 105 -0.19 15.31 23.73
N VAL A 106 -0.64 16.27 22.92
CA VAL A 106 -1.56 17.32 23.38
C VAL A 106 -2.97 16.78 23.68
N ALA A 107 -3.45 15.80 22.92
CA ALA A 107 -4.71 15.12 23.22
C ALA A 107 -4.64 14.34 24.55
N SER A 108 -3.47 13.77 24.89
CA SER A 108 -3.27 13.07 26.16
C SER A 108 -3.36 14.00 27.38
N GLU A 109 -3.04 15.29 27.19
CA GLU A 109 -3.17 16.34 28.19
C GLU A 109 -4.62 16.89 28.30
N GLY A 110 -5.55 16.39 27.49
CA GLY A 110 -6.97 16.75 27.55
C GLY A 110 -7.34 18.01 26.76
N PHE A 111 -6.44 18.54 25.94
CA PHE A 111 -6.74 19.68 25.08
C PHE A 111 -7.56 19.25 23.86
N SER A 112 -8.74 19.85 23.71
CA SER A 112 -9.55 19.72 22.50
C SER A 112 -9.01 20.65 21.41
N PHE A 113 -8.44 20.10 20.35
CA PHE A 113 -8.04 20.91 19.19
C PHE A 113 -9.26 21.45 18.44
N SER A 114 -9.30 22.76 18.27
CA SER A 114 -10.07 23.35 17.17
C SER A 114 -9.32 23.14 15.85
N HIS A 115 -10.05 23.03 14.74
CA HIS A 115 -9.45 22.93 13.40
C HIS A 115 -8.47 24.08 13.11
N ARG A 116 -8.71 25.27 13.68
CA ARG A 116 -7.84 26.44 13.56
C ARG A 116 -6.48 26.22 14.24
N CYS A 117 -6.48 25.80 15.52
CA CYS A 117 -5.24 25.57 16.27
C CYS A 117 -4.39 24.47 15.63
N LEU A 118 -5.04 23.42 15.13
CA LEU A 118 -4.35 22.35 14.41
C LEU A 118 -3.66 22.88 13.15
N LYS A 119 -4.34 23.73 12.38
CA LYS A 119 -3.77 24.33 11.17
C LYS A 119 -2.59 25.25 11.48
N GLU A 120 -2.68 26.07 12.53
CA GLU A 120 -1.61 26.97 12.96
C GLU A 120 -0.35 26.16 13.33
N HIS A 121 -0.49 25.11 14.14
CA HIS A 121 0.65 24.26 14.51
C HIS A 121 1.22 23.44 13.34
N ILE A 122 0.37 22.90 12.47
CA ILE A 122 0.85 22.19 11.27
C ILE A 122 1.66 23.15 10.38
N ASN A 123 1.22 24.40 10.23
CA ASN A 123 1.95 25.40 9.47
C ASN A 123 3.30 25.76 10.11
N GLU A 124 3.37 25.87 11.44
CA GLU A 124 4.66 26.08 12.15
C GLU A 124 5.63 24.92 11.92
N VAL A 125 5.14 23.68 11.99
CA VAL A 125 5.95 22.47 11.73
C VAL A 125 6.41 22.39 10.28
N LEU A 126 5.59 22.86 9.33
CA LEU A 126 5.91 22.87 7.89
C LEU A 126 6.83 24.03 7.47
N GLN A 127 6.96 25.09 8.27
CA GLN A 127 7.80 26.26 7.98
C GLN A 127 9.17 26.22 8.67
N ALA A 128 9.43 25.25 9.56
CA ALA A 128 10.67 25.07 10.31
C ALA A 128 11.64 24.10 9.62
#